data_AF-A0A934YDX2-F1
#
_entry.id   AF-A0A934YDX2-F1
#
_cell.length_a   1.000
_cell.length_b   1.000
_cell.length_c   1.000
_cell.angle_alpha   90.00
_cell.angle_beta   90.00
_cell.angle_gamma   90.00
#
_symmetry.space_group_name_H-M   'P 1'
#
loop_
_entity.id
_entity.type
_entity.pdbx_description
1 polymer ?
#
loop_
_entity_poly.entity_id
_entity_poly.type
_entity_poly.pdbx_seq_one_letter_code
_entity_poly.pdbx_strand_id
1 'polypeptide(L)' 'MVFGFKLHLIINDKGELLNFYLSKANVDDRNQDILSVMVKEVFGKLFGDRGYISTN' A
#
# COMPACT_ATOMS: atom_id res chain seq x y z
N MET A 1 14.67 13.76 -12.86
CA MET A 1 13.87 14.11 -11.68
C MET A 1 12.47 13.55 -11.91
N VAL A 2 12.02 12.59 -11.11
CA VAL A 2 10.64 12.07 -11.21
C VAL A 2 9.76 13.01 -10.39
N PHE A 3 8.80 13.66 -11.04
CA PHE A 3 7.79 14.48 -10.38
C PHE A 3 6.51 13.66 -10.27
N GLY A 4 6.03 13.45 -9.05
CA GLY A 4 4.79 12.72 -8.81
C GLY A 4 4.79 12.01 -7.46
N PHE A 5 3.61 11.51 -7.09
CA PHE A 5 3.38 10.68 -5.93
C PHE A 5 2.55 9.46 -6.33
N LYS A 6 2.58 8.43 -5.48
CA LYS A 6 1.65 7.31 -5.53
C LYS A 6 0.71 7.41 -4.34
N LEU A 7 -0.57 7.13 -4.58
CA LEU A 7 -1.58 7.01 -3.55
C LEU A 7 -1.91 5.53 -3.37
N HIS A 8 -1.68 5.03 -2.17
CA HIS A 8 -2.00 3.66 -1.79
C HIS A 8 -3.21 3.69 -0.86
N LEU A 9 -4.19 2.80 -1.10
CA LEU A 9 -5.45 2.75 -0.36
C LEU A 9 -5.70 1.31 0.11
N ILE A 10 -6.19 1.17 1.33
CA ILE A 10 -6.80 -0.06 1.83
C ILE A 10 -8.26 0.25 2.13
N ILE A 11 -9.14 -0.52 1.49
CA ILE A 11 -10.59 -0.45 1.71
C ILE A 11 -11.09 -1.79 2.23
N ASN A 12 -12.19 -1.78 2.98
CA ASN A 12 -12.89 -3.01 3.30
C ASN A 12 -13.87 -3.42 2.19
N ASP A 13 -14.52 -4.56 2.38
CA ASP A 13 -15.50 -5.15 1.47
C ASP A 13 -16.77 -4.31 1.28
N LYS A 14 -17.05 -3.39 2.21
CA LYS A 14 -18.13 -2.40 2.09
C LYS A 14 -17.71 -1.12 1.36
N GLY A 15 -16.44 -1.00 0.96
CA GLY A 15 -15.89 0.19 0.32
C GLY A 15 -15.48 1.30 1.28
N GLU A 16 -15.42 1.03 2.59
CA GLU A 16 -14.96 2.00 3.59
C GLU A 16 -13.42 2.08 3.56
N LEU A 17 -12.88 3.29 3.61
CA LEU A 17 -11.43 3.52 3.68
C LEU A 17 -10.91 3.14 5.06
N LEU A 18 -10.02 2.14 5.12
CA LEU A 18 -9.38 1.68 6.36
C LEU A 18 -8.05 2.39 6.59
N ASN A 19 -7.24 2.55 5.55
CA ASN A 19 -5.94 3.23 5.64
C ASN A 19 -5.50 3.77 4.28
N PHE A 20 -4.60 4.75 4.28
CA PHE A 20 -3.97 5.28 3.08
C PHE A 20 -2.53 5.68 3.33
N TYR A 21 -1.72 5.68 2.27
CA TYR A 21 -0.34 6.15 2.31
C TYR A 21 0.02 6.90 1.04
N LEU A 22 0.81 7.95 1.18
CA LEU A 22 1.34 8.74 0.06
C LEU A 22 2.84 8.53 -0.03
N SER A 23 3.32 7.98 -1.14
CA SER A 23 4.75 7.79 -1.39
C SER A 23 5.21 8.64 -2.56
N LYS A 24 6.52 8.90 -2.66
CA LYS A 24 7.08 9.55 -3.86
C LYS A 24 6.96 8.59 -5.04
N ALA A 25 6.78 9.12 -6.26
CA ALA A 25 6.56 8.29 -7.46
C ALA A 25 7.69 7.28 -7.75
N ASN A 26 8.91 7.54 -7.27
CA ASN A 26 10.06 6.68 -7.47
C ASN A 26 10.24 5.60 -6.39
N VAL A 27 9.35 5.51 -5.40
CA VAL A 27 9.43 4.49 -4.35
C VAL A 27 8.77 3.20 -4.84
N ASP A 28 9.43 2.06 -4.59
CA ASP A 28 8.92 0.73 -4.91
C ASP A 28 7.74 0.37 -3.98
N ASP A 29 6.68 -0.23 -4.54
CA ASP A 29 5.46 -0.57 -3.81
C ASP A 29 5.68 -1.72 -2.81
N ARG A 30 6.77 -2.47 -2.98
CA ARG A 30 7.22 -3.56 -2.08
C ARG A 30 8.04 -3.06 -0.90
N ASN A 31 8.22 -1.74 -0.77
CA ASN A 31 8.94 -1.16 0.36
C ASN A 31 8.25 -1.59 1.67
N GLN A 32 8.97 -2.32 2.52
CA GLN A 32 8.43 -2.87 3.75
C GLN A 32 8.00 -1.80 4.76
N ASP A 33 8.62 -0.61 4.74
CA ASP A 33 8.22 0.50 5.59
C ASP A 33 6.84 1.03 5.18
N ILE A 34 6.56 1.09 3.88
CA ILE A 34 5.24 1.48 3.37
C ILE A 34 4.21 0.41 3.73
N LEU A 35 4.53 -0.85 3.44
CA LEU A 35 3.63 -1.97 3.70
C LEU A 35 3.27 -2.08 5.18
N SER A 36 4.26 -2.00 6.06
CA SER A 36 4.05 -2.09 7.52
C SER A 36 3.17 -0.97 8.07
N VAL A 37 3.31 0.26 7.57
CA VAL A 37 2.44 1.38 7.95
C VAL A 37 1.02 1.18 7.43
N MET A 38 0.87 0.73 6.17
CA MET A 38 -0.45 0.53 5.58
C MET A 38 -1.25 -0.58 6.26
N VAL A 39 -0.62 -1.71 6.55
CA VAL A 39 -1.31 -2.86 7.16
C VAL A 39 -1.36 -2.80 8.68
N LYS A 40 -0.81 -1.74 9.29
CA LYS A 40 -0.88 -1.55 10.74
C LYS A 40 -2.34 -1.53 11.17
N GLU A 41 -2.68 -2.38 12.15
CA GLU A 41 -4.03 -2.52 12.71
C GLU A 41 -5.09 -3.03 11.71
N VAL A 42 -4.70 -3.39 10.48
CA VAL A 42 -5.54 -4.11 9.51
C VAL A 42 -5.39 -5.62 9.76
N PHE A 43 -6.51 -6.33 9.89
CA PHE A 43 -6.52 -7.78 10.10
C PHE A 43 -7.47 -8.48 9.14
N GLY A 44 -7.24 -9.78 8.92
CA GLY A 44 -8.02 -10.60 8.00
C GLY A 44 -7.27 -10.88 6.69
N LYS A 45 -8.03 -11.09 5.61
CA LYS A 45 -7.44 -11.37 4.28
C LYS A 45 -7.18 -10.06 3.56
N LEU A 46 -5.92 -9.83 3.19
CA LEU A 46 -5.51 -8.71 2.36
C LEU A 46 -5.38 -9.16 0.91
N PHE A 47 -5.98 -8.41 -0.01
CA PHE A 47 -5.89 -8.63 -1.45
C PHE A 47 -5.28 -7.37 -2.08
N GLY A 48 -4.32 -7.56 -2.98
CA GLY A 48 -3.62 -6.45 -3.61
C GLY A 48 -3.01 -6.86 -4.94
N ASP A 49 -2.48 -5.87 -5.66
CA ASP A 49 -1.80 -6.10 -6.92
C ASP A 49 -0.50 -6.90 -6.75
N ARG A 50 -0.07 -7.58 -7.83
CA ARG A 50 1.21 -8.31 -7.86
C ARG A 50 2.40 -7.42 -7.53
N GLY A 51 2.34 -6.12 -7.83
CA GLY A 51 3.36 -5.14 -7.49
C GLY A 51 3.66 -5.03 -5.99
N TYR A 52 2.76 -5.47 -5.09
CA TYR A 52 3.01 -5.49 -3.64
C TYR A 52 3.65 -6.79 -3.14
N ILE A 53 3.76 -7.82 -4.00
CA ILE A 53 4.33 -9.11 -3.63
C ILE A 53 5.85 -9.03 -3.78
N SER A 54 6.57 -9.21 -2.67
CA SER A 54 8.02 -9.41 -2.69
C SER A 54 8.34 -10.85 -3.10
N THR A 55 9.37 -11.03 -3.92
CA THR A 55 9.78 -12.33 -4.49
C THR A 55 10.98 -12.96 -3.80
N ASN A 56 11.25 -12.58 -2.54
CA ASN A 56 12.30 -13.23 -1.74
C ASN A 56 11.93 -14.65 -1.32
#